data_AF-A0A7C6V9B3-F1
#
_entry.id   AF-A0A7C6V9B3-F1
#
_cell.length_a   1.000
_cell.length_b   1.000
_cell.length_c   1.000
_cell.angle_alpha   90.00
_cell.angle_beta   90.00
_cell.angle_gamma   90.00
#
_symmetry.space_group_name_H-M   'P 1'
#
loop_
_entity.id
_entity.type
_entity.pdbx_description
1 polymer ?
#
loop_
_entity_poly.entity_id
_entity_poly.type
_entity_poly.pdbx_seq_one_letter_code
_entity_poly.pdbx_strand_id
1 'polypeptide(L)'
;MVVYYILVIIPGIISLFYYLTKSDKTKTITFFLFFSFLWILLSLRSYEVGVDIYTYKNYFDTIRTIPWTELFGNSMLIEIGYVLFNKIIGSFTDNFSVFLSITSFIIIYPIYLLYKKESTDPLLTIALFINMSNFVMIFSGLRQALAISLSIIAFYFAKKKNFFDLY
;
A
#
# COMPACT_ATOMS: atom_id res chain seq x y z
N MET A 1 12.31 9.18 13.39
CA MET A 1 13.59 8.61 12.93
C MET A 1 13.79 7.16 13.36
N VAL A 2 13.69 6.81 14.66
CA VAL A 2 13.88 5.43 15.15
C VAL A 2 13.04 4.38 14.40
N VAL A 3 11.75 4.67 14.15
CA VAL A 3 10.84 3.76 13.43
C VAL A 3 11.33 3.40 12.02
N TYR A 4 11.96 4.35 11.32
CA TYR A 4 12.52 4.12 9.99
C TYR A 4 13.77 3.23 10.02
N TYR A 5 14.60 3.35 11.07
CA TYR A 5 15.73 2.43 11.25
C TYR A 5 15.26 1.00 11.52
N ILE A 6 14.20 0.83 12.33
CA ILE A 6 13.61 -0.49 12.61
C ILE A 6 13.11 -1.15 11.32
N LEU A 7 12.46 -0.38 10.45
CA LEU A 7 11.94 -0.85 9.16
C LEU A 7 13.05 -1.49 8.28
N VAL A 8 14.29 -1.00 8.37
CA VAL A 8 15.41 -1.48 7.55
C VAL A 8 16.23 -2.54 8.27
N ILE A 9 16.57 -2.31 9.54
CA ILE A 9 17.52 -3.15 10.28
C ILE A 9 16.94 -4.54 10.53
N ILE A 10 15.68 -4.66 10.96
CA ILE A 10 15.11 -5.98 11.30
C ILE A 10 15.02 -6.89 10.07
N PRO A 11 14.43 -6.45 8.93
CA PRO A 11 14.43 -7.28 7.72
C PRO A 11 15.84 -7.48 7.15
N GLY A 12 16.74 -6.50 7.29
CA GLY A 12 18.14 -6.62 6.92
C GLY A 12 18.85 -7.77 7.64
N ILE A 13 18.72 -7.85 8.97
CA ILE A 13 19.29 -8.95 9.76
C ILE A 13 18.73 -10.31 9.32
N ILE A 14 17.41 -10.41 9.11
CA ILE A 14 16.77 -11.66 8.68
C ILE A 14 17.20 -12.05 7.26
N SER A 15 17.44 -11.07 6.39
CA SER A 15 17.98 -11.32 5.05
C SER A 15 19.40 -11.90 5.07
N LEU A 16 20.22 -11.62 6.10
CA LEU A 16 21.52 -12.27 6.27
C LEU A 16 21.36 -13.79 6.47
N PHE A 17 20.35 -14.21 7.24
CA PHE A 17 20.03 -15.64 7.38
C PHE A 17 19.53 -16.25 6.06
N TYR A 18 18.88 -15.48 5.18
CA TYR A 18 18.58 -15.94 3.82
C TYR A 18 19.84 -16.23 3.02
N TYR A 19 20.91 -15.44 3.13
CA TYR A 19 22.17 -15.74 2.43
C TYR A 19 22.86 -17.00 2.95
N LEU A 20 22.74 -17.28 4.25
CA LEU A 20 23.30 -18.49 4.86
C LEU A 20 22.50 -19.76 4.51
N THR A 21 21.17 -19.65 4.39
CA THR A 21 20.29 -20.83 4.22
C THR A 21 19.78 -21.02 2.79
N LYS A 22 19.77 -19.96 1.98
CA LYS A 22 19.14 -19.86 0.66
C LYS A 22 17.70 -20.42 0.61
N SER A 23 16.99 -20.35 1.73
CA SER A 23 15.67 -20.95 1.90
C SER A 23 14.55 -19.99 1.45
N ASP A 24 13.63 -20.47 0.61
CA ASP A 24 12.42 -19.72 0.24
C ASP A 24 11.54 -19.32 1.44
N LYS A 25 11.60 -20.10 2.53
CA LYS A 25 10.92 -19.77 3.79
C LYS A 25 11.50 -18.49 4.39
N THR A 26 12.82 -18.39 4.47
CA THR A 26 13.49 -17.18 5.00
C THR A 26 13.23 -15.97 4.13
N LYS A 27 13.27 -16.10 2.79
CA LYS A 27 12.87 -15.04 1.84
C LYS A 27 11.46 -14.53 2.10
N THR A 28 10.50 -15.46 2.25
CA THR A 28 9.11 -15.14 2.52
C THR A 28 8.94 -14.39 3.85
N ILE A 29 9.63 -14.84 4.90
CA ILE A 29 9.59 -14.18 6.22
C ILE A 29 10.20 -12.78 6.15
N THR A 30 11.32 -12.59 5.46
CA THR A 30 11.96 -11.27 5.26
C THR A 30 10.99 -10.28 4.62
N PHE A 31 10.36 -10.66 3.50
CA PHE A 31 9.38 -9.79 2.84
C PHE A 31 8.15 -9.54 3.71
N PHE A 32 7.62 -10.58 4.35
CA PHE A 32 6.46 -10.45 5.22
C PHE A 32 6.72 -9.43 6.34
N LEU A 33 7.87 -9.51 7.01
CA LEU A 33 8.22 -8.59 8.09
C LEU A 33 8.44 -7.18 7.59
N PHE A 34 9.19 -7.00 6.49
CA PHE A 34 9.41 -5.69 5.89
C PHE A 34 8.09 -4.99 5.54
N PHE A 35 7.23 -5.66 4.77
CA PHE A 35 5.96 -5.06 4.32
C PHE A 35 4.94 -4.93 5.45
N SER A 36 4.94 -5.81 6.46
CA SER A 36 4.09 -5.65 7.63
C SER A 36 4.51 -4.44 8.47
N PHE A 37 5.80 -4.23 8.70
CA PHE A 37 6.28 -3.03 9.39
C PHE A 37 6.02 -1.76 8.58
N LEU A 38 6.21 -1.81 7.26
CA LEU A 38 5.88 -0.69 6.39
C LEU A 38 4.38 -0.35 6.46
N TRP A 39 3.51 -1.36 6.42
CA TRP A 39 2.08 -1.16 6.57
C TRP A 39 1.72 -0.55 7.93
N ILE A 40 2.26 -1.06 9.04
CA ILE A 40 2.02 -0.51 10.38
C ILE A 40 2.48 0.95 10.45
N LEU A 41 3.67 1.25 9.93
CA LEU A 41 4.21 2.60 9.89
C LEU A 41 3.29 3.54 9.11
N LEU A 42 2.85 3.12 7.91
CA LEU A 42 1.94 3.91 7.09
C LEU A 42 0.55 4.06 7.72
N SER A 43 0.08 3.07 8.48
CA SER A 43 -1.22 3.08 9.12
C SER A 43 -1.28 3.98 10.36
N LEU A 44 -0.18 4.02 11.13
CA LEU A 44 -0.11 4.75 12.40
C LEU A 44 0.50 6.16 12.26
N ARG A 45 0.88 6.56 11.04
CA ARG A 45 1.47 7.89 10.82
C ARG A 45 0.43 8.99 11.05
N SER A 46 0.90 10.13 11.58
CA SER A 46 0.11 11.36 11.62
C SER A 46 -0.21 11.83 10.19
N TYR A 47 -1.32 12.54 10.04
CA TYR A 47 -1.70 13.18 8.78
C TYR A 47 -0.73 14.30 8.34
N GLU A 48 0.19 14.71 9.23
CA GLU A 48 1.30 15.63 8.94
C GLU A 48 2.45 14.94 8.19
N VAL A 49 2.50 13.60 8.19
CA VAL A 49 3.57 12.83 7.54
C VAL A 49 3.15 12.48 6.11
N GLY A 50 3.51 13.37 5.20
CA GLY A 50 3.25 13.29 3.76
C GLY A 50 2.53 14.53 3.27
N VAL A 51 3.04 15.13 2.19
CA VAL A 51 2.59 16.45 1.70
C VAL A 51 1.09 16.47 1.39
N ASP A 52 0.57 15.38 0.81
CA ASP A 52 -0.82 15.30 0.33
C ASP A 52 -1.79 14.71 1.35
N ILE A 53 -1.32 14.18 2.49
CA ILE A 53 -2.15 13.41 3.43
C ILE A 53 -3.23 14.26 4.08
N TYR A 54 -2.92 15.52 4.40
CA TYR A 54 -3.91 16.47 4.88
C TYR A 54 -5.06 16.69 3.87
N THR A 55 -4.73 16.81 2.59
CA THR A 55 -5.72 16.92 1.51
C THR A 55 -6.60 15.68 1.42
N TYR A 56 -6.01 14.49 1.56
CA TYR A 56 -6.78 13.24 1.58
C TYR A 56 -7.70 13.11 2.79
N LYS A 57 -7.29 13.64 3.95
CA LYS A 57 -8.17 13.74 5.12
C LYS A 57 -9.38 14.59 4.82
N ASN A 58 -9.19 15.77 4.23
CA ASN A 58 -10.30 16.66 3.86
C ASN A 58 -11.24 16.00 2.85
N TYR A 59 -10.71 15.27 1.87
CA TYR A 59 -11.53 14.48 0.95
C TYR A 59 -12.32 13.41 1.67
N PHE A 60 -11.70 12.63 2.55
CA PHE A 60 -12.39 11.59 3.31
C PHE A 60 -13.52 12.17 4.17
N ASP A 61 -13.23 13.24 4.92
CA ASP A 61 -14.19 13.92 5.79
C ASP A 61 -15.36 14.52 5.02
N THR A 62 -15.13 15.02 3.80
CA THR A 62 -16.18 15.59 2.94
C THR A 62 -16.98 14.48 2.26
N ILE A 63 -16.32 13.50 1.65
CA ILE A 63 -16.98 12.46 0.84
C ILE A 63 -17.83 11.54 1.71
N ARG A 64 -17.38 11.22 2.93
CA ARG A 64 -18.12 10.33 3.82
C ARG A 64 -19.51 10.88 4.17
N THR A 65 -19.69 12.20 4.25
CA THR A 65 -20.95 12.84 4.63
C THR A 65 -21.93 13.03 3.47
N ILE A 66 -21.48 12.89 2.22
CA ILE A 66 -22.34 13.09 1.03
C ILE A 66 -23.34 11.93 0.90
N PRO A 67 -24.64 12.19 0.68
CA PRO A 67 -25.62 11.13 0.40
C PRO A 67 -25.24 10.29 -0.81
N TRP A 68 -25.53 8.98 -0.79
CA TRP A 68 -25.23 8.08 -1.92
C TRP A 68 -25.87 8.53 -3.24
N THR A 69 -27.03 9.17 -3.17
CA THR A 69 -27.77 9.73 -4.32
C THR A 69 -27.05 10.90 -5.01
N GLU A 70 -26.18 11.60 -4.29
CA GLU A 70 -25.49 12.80 -4.76
C GLU A 70 -24.00 12.56 -5.04
N LEU A 71 -23.51 11.34 -4.77
CA LEU A 71 -22.09 11.00 -4.80
C LEU A 71 -21.41 11.20 -6.15
N PHE A 72 -22.17 11.05 -7.24
CA PHE A 72 -21.69 11.20 -8.62
C PHE A 72 -22.11 12.52 -9.26
N GLY A 73 -22.55 13.49 -8.46
CA GLY A 73 -22.81 14.84 -8.95
C GLY A 73 -21.54 15.47 -9.56
N ASN A 74 -21.74 16.34 -10.56
CA ASN A 74 -20.67 17.01 -11.33
C ASN A 74 -19.73 17.93 -10.50
N SER A 75 -19.81 17.94 -9.17
CA SER A 75 -19.11 18.88 -8.29
C SER A 75 -17.72 18.41 -7.84
N MET A 76 -17.35 17.14 -8.04
CA MET A 76 -16.05 16.62 -7.60
C MET A 76 -15.10 16.34 -8.76
N LEU A 77 -14.02 17.12 -8.86
CA LEU A 77 -12.89 16.89 -9.78
C LEU A 77 -11.94 15.77 -9.25
N ILE A 78 -12.51 14.64 -8.84
CA ILE A 78 -11.80 13.50 -8.25
C ILE A 78 -12.22 12.23 -8.99
N GLU A 79 -11.32 11.26 -9.16
CA GLU A 79 -11.67 10.02 -9.87
C GLU A 79 -12.77 9.25 -9.12
N ILE A 80 -13.76 8.79 -9.89
CA ILE A 80 -14.95 8.11 -9.37
C ILE A 80 -14.63 6.90 -8.49
N GLY A 81 -13.59 6.14 -8.83
CA GLY A 81 -13.15 4.99 -8.04
C GLY A 81 -12.62 5.40 -6.66
N TYR A 82 -11.91 6.54 -6.57
CA TYR A 82 -11.42 7.06 -5.29
C TYR A 82 -12.56 7.64 -4.45
N VAL A 83 -13.54 8.31 -5.08
CA VAL A 83 -14.76 8.80 -4.40
C VAL A 83 -15.55 7.63 -3.80
N LEU A 84 -15.82 6.59 -4.60
CA LEU A 84 -16.47 5.37 -4.13
C LEU A 84 -15.71 4.71 -2.99
N PHE A 85 -14.39 4.57 -3.13
CA PHE A 85 -13.53 4.00 -2.09
C PHE A 85 -13.64 4.75 -0.76
N ASN A 86 -13.55 6.08 -0.78
CA ASN A 86 -13.72 6.92 0.40
C ASN A 86 -15.11 6.78 1.00
N LYS A 87 -16.16 6.78 0.17
CA LYS A 87 -17.54 6.68 0.63
C LYS A 87 -17.85 5.32 1.27
N ILE A 88 -17.36 4.22 0.67
CA ILE A 88 -17.52 2.87 1.20
C ILE A 88 -16.91 2.80 2.60
N ILE A 89 -15.63 3.17 2.76
CA ILE A 89 -14.98 3.15 4.08
C ILE A 89 -15.67 4.11 5.05
N GLY A 90 -16.00 5.32 4.58
CA GLY A 90 -16.66 6.36 5.35
C GLY A 90 -18.06 6.00 5.83
N SER A 91 -18.68 4.97 5.26
CA SER A 91 -19.97 4.44 5.72
C SER A 91 -19.84 3.53 6.95
N PHE A 92 -18.62 3.04 7.24
CA PHE A 92 -18.33 2.19 8.40
C PHE A 92 -17.56 2.91 9.51
N THR A 93 -16.83 3.99 9.18
CA THR A 93 -16.02 4.73 10.14
C THR A 93 -15.86 6.19 9.74
N ASP A 94 -15.75 7.08 10.72
CA ASP A 94 -15.34 8.48 10.59
C ASP A 94 -13.86 8.70 10.95
N ASN A 95 -13.16 7.66 11.40
CA ASN A 95 -11.78 7.78 11.84
C ASN A 95 -10.81 7.71 10.65
N PHE A 96 -10.15 8.84 10.36
CA PHE A 96 -9.17 8.92 9.29
C PHE A 96 -7.98 7.95 9.44
N SER A 97 -7.58 7.61 10.66
CA SER A 97 -6.50 6.64 10.89
C SER A 97 -6.91 5.23 10.46
N VAL A 98 -8.19 4.88 10.62
CA VAL A 98 -8.75 3.60 10.13
C VAL A 98 -8.78 3.62 8.60
N PHE A 99 -9.22 4.72 7.99
CA PHE A 99 -9.14 4.90 6.53
C PHE A 99 -7.71 4.74 6.02
N LEU A 100 -6.74 5.38 6.67
CA LEU A 100 -5.33 5.32 6.29
C LEU A 100 -4.76 3.90 6.42
N SER A 101 -5.16 3.16 7.46
CA SER A 101 -4.76 1.78 7.68
C SER A 101 -5.26 0.84 6.57
N ILE A 102 -6.55 0.95 6.22
CA ILE A 102 -7.17 0.17 5.14
C ILE A 102 -6.51 0.51 3.79
N THR A 103 -6.36 1.81 3.52
CA THR A 103 -5.74 2.30 2.28
C THR A 103 -4.31 1.78 2.13
N SER A 104 -3.52 1.90 3.21
CA SER A 104 -2.14 1.42 3.23
C SER A 104 -2.06 -0.09 3.04
N PHE A 105 -3.00 -0.86 3.61
CA PHE A 105 -3.05 -2.32 3.40
C PHE A 105 -3.28 -2.67 1.93
N ILE A 106 -4.27 -2.03 1.28
CA ILE A 106 -4.61 -2.25 -0.13
C ILE A 106 -3.46 -1.84 -1.06
N ILE A 107 -2.64 -0.87 -0.67
CA ILE A 107 -1.42 -0.49 -1.40
C ILE A 107 -0.32 -1.53 -1.22
N ILE A 108 -0.01 -1.86 0.04
CA ILE A 108 1.17 -2.65 0.39
C ILE A 108 1.02 -4.13 0.06
N TYR A 109 -0.17 -4.71 0.25
CA TYR A 109 -0.37 -6.15 0.09
C TYR A 109 -0.08 -6.64 -1.35
N PRO A 110 -0.58 -6.01 -2.42
CA PRO A 110 -0.21 -6.39 -3.79
C PRO A 110 1.29 -6.25 -4.07
N ILE A 111 1.94 -5.20 -3.55
CA ILE A 111 3.40 -5.00 -3.69
C ILE A 111 4.18 -6.12 -3.01
N TYR A 112 3.76 -6.52 -1.80
CA TYR A 112 4.33 -7.67 -1.10
C TYR A 112 4.19 -8.96 -1.93
N LEU A 113 3.00 -9.24 -2.47
CA LEU A 113 2.78 -10.42 -3.31
C LEU A 113 3.66 -10.41 -4.56
N LEU A 114 3.80 -9.25 -5.21
CA LEU A 114 4.67 -9.06 -6.37
C LEU A 114 6.11 -9.44 -6.04
N TYR A 115 6.69 -8.83 -5.02
CA TYR A 115 8.10 -9.08 -4.70
C TYR A 115 8.34 -10.48 -4.15
N LYS A 116 7.44 -11.00 -3.30
CA LYS A 116 7.55 -12.37 -2.79
C LYS A 116 7.62 -13.40 -3.92
N LYS A 117 6.86 -13.20 -5.00
CA LYS A 117 6.74 -14.15 -6.11
C LYS A 117 7.79 -13.93 -7.19
N GLU A 118 8.09 -12.68 -7.54
CA GLU A 118 8.92 -12.34 -8.70
C GLU A 118 10.39 -12.05 -8.33
N SER A 119 10.70 -11.76 -7.07
CA SER A 119 12.08 -11.48 -6.64
C SER A 119 12.82 -12.73 -6.18
N THR A 120 14.08 -12.81 -6.57
CA THR A 120 15.01 -13.87 -6.15
C THR A 120 15.75 -13.50 -4.87
N ASP A 121 16.19 -12.25 -4.73
CA ASP A 121 16.98 -11.76 -3.60
C ASP A 121 16.19 -10.74 -2.76
N PRO A 122 15.84 -11.06 -1.50
CA PRO A 122 15.02 -10.18 -0.68
C PRO A 122 15.75 -8.92 -0.21
N LEU A 123 17.07 -8.98 0.07
CA LEU A 123 17.82 -7.82 0.55
C LEU A 123 17.99 -6.80 -0.57
N LEU A 124 18.40 -7.27 -1.75
CA LEU A 124 18.57 -6.40 -2.91
C LEU A 124 17.24 -5.77 -3.31
N THR A 125 16.15 -6.54 -3.34
CA THR A 125 14.82 -5.99 -3.66
C THR A 125 14.39 -4.93 -2.67
N ILE A 126 14.54 -5.15 -1.35
CA ILE A 126 14.18 -4.15 -0.33
C ILE A 126 15.04 -2.90 -0.45
N ALA A 127 16.35 -3.07 -0.65
CA ALA A 127 17.28 -1.96 -0.82
C ALA A 127 16.93 -1.11 -2.04
N LEU A 128 16.65 -1.74 -3.19
CA LEU A 128 16.19 -1.05 -4.39
C LEU A 128 14.86 -0.35 -4.14
N PHE A 129 13.88 -1.04 -3.54
CA PHE A 129 12.56 -0.48 -3.29
C PHE A 129 12.62 0.81 -2.45
N ILE A 130 13.34 0.81 -1.33
CA ILE A 130 13.47 2.00 -0.45
C ILE A 130 14.12 3.19 -1.16
N ASN A 131 15.05 2.93 -2.09
CA ASN A 131 15.75 3.98 -2.83
C ASN A 131 14.98 4.48 -4.06
N MET A 132 13.85 3.88 -4.40
CA MET A 132 13.03 4.32 -5.54
C MET A 132 12.01 5.39 -5.12
N SER A 133 11.69 6.29 -6.05
CA SER A 133 10.67 7.34 -5.84
C SER A 133 9.31 6.78 -5.45
N ASN A 134 8.98 5.56 -5.91
CA ASN A 134 7.76 4.87 -5.52
C ASN A 134 7.64 4.66 -4.00
N PHE A 135 8.76 4.40 -3.30
CA PHE A 135 8.75 4.27 -1.85
C PHE A 135 8.43 5.60 -1.16
N VAL A 136 8.87 6.73 -1.69
CA VAL A 136 8.49 8.04 -1.13
C VAL A 136 7.02 8.35 -1.44
N MET A 137 6.57 7.99 -2.64
CA MET A 137 5.20 8.28 -3.08
C MET A 137 4.13 7.61 -2.20
N ILE A 138 4.34 6.38 -1.72
CA ILE A 138 3.36 5.70 -0.82
C ILE A 138 3.14 6.44 0.51
N PHE A 139 4.03 7.34 0.92
CA PHE A 139 3.85 8.19 2.10
C PHE A 139 2.97 9.41 1.83
N SER A 140 2.88 9.88 0.59
CA SER A 140 2.12 11.08 0.21
C SER A 140 0.96 10.73 -0.71
N GLY A 141 1.26 10.34 -1.96
CA GLY A 141 0.29 10.15 -3.04
C GLY A 141 -0.54 8.88 -2.93
N LEU A 142 -1.57 8.88 -2.07
CA LEU A 142 -2.46 7.73 -1.87
C LEU A 142 -3.21 7.32 -3.15
N ARG A 143 -3.66 8.29 -3.95
CA ARG A 143 -4.37 8.02 -5.22
C ARG A 143 -3.46 7.28 -6.21
N GLN A 144 -2.23 7.76 -6.40
CA GLN A 144 -1.25 7.14 -7.30
C GLN A 144 -0.81 5.77 -6.77
N ALA A 145 -0.60 5.65 -5.47
CA ALA A 145 -0.22 4.38 -4.84
C ALA A 145 -1.31 3.31 -4.96
N LEU A 146 -2.59 3.68 -4.82
CA LEU A 146 -3.73 2.80 -5.09
C LEU A 146 -3.76 2.36 -6.57
N ALA A 147 -3.53 3.28 -7.50
CA ALA A 147 -3.48 2.94 -8.93
C ALA A 147 -2.36 1.94 -9.26
N ILE A 148 -1.19 2.08 -8.62
CA ILE A 148 -0.09 1.12 -8.75
C ILE A 148 -0.48 -0.24 -8.20
N SER A 149 -1.11 -0.31 -7.02
CA SER A 149 -1.48 -1.58 -6.41
C SER A 149 -2.51 -2.34 -7.24
N LEU A 150 -3.49 -1.63 -7.83
CA LEU A 150 -4.44 -2.19 -8.79
C LEU A 150 -3.76 -2.66 -10.09
N SER A 151 -2.77 -1.91 -10.57
CA SER A 151 -2.00 -2.27 -11.77
C SER A 151 -1.19 -3.57 -11.57
N ILE A 152 -0.69 -3.84 -10.36
CA ILE A 152 -0.04 -5.11 -10.01
C ILE A 152 -1.01 -6.29 -10.10
N ILE A 153 -2.25 -6.09 -9.64
CA ILE A 153 -3.30 -7.09 -9.75
C ILE A 153 -3.59 -7.37 -11.24
N ALA A 154 -3.78 -6.31 -12.04
CA ALA A 154 -3.99 -6.43 -13.48
C ALA A 154 -2.81 -7.13 -14.19
N PHE A 155 -1.57 -6.84 -13.79
CA PHE A 155 -0.38 -7.51 -14.31
C PHE A 155 -0.44 -9.02 -14.09
N TYR A 156 -0.87 -9.49 -12.93
CA TYR A 156 -1.01 -10.92 -12.69
C TYR A 156 -2.11 -11.58 -13.51
N PHE A 157 -3.23 -10.89 -13.73
CA PHE A 157 -4.27 -11.35 -14.65
C PHE A 157 -3.74 -11.46 -16.08
N ALA A 158 -3.04 -10.45 -16.57
CA ALA A 158 -2.44 -10.47 -17.91
C ALA A 158 -1.36 -11.56 -18.05
N LYS A 159 -0.49 -11.72 -17.04
CA LYS A 159 0.60 -12.70 -17.04
C LYS A 159 0.09 -14.15 -17.03
N LYS A 160 -1.04 -14.44 -16.40
CA LYS A 160 -1.66 -15.78 -16.38
C LYS A 160 -2.39 -16.16 -17.68
N LYS A 161 -2.39 -15.30 -18.71
CA LYS A 161 -2.95 -15.52 -20.05
C LYS A 161 -4.44 -15.81 -20.19
N ASN A 162 -5.25 -15.96 -19.13
CA ASN A 162 -6.71 -16.11 -19.26
C ASN A 162 -7.46 -15.29 -18.20
N PHE A 163 -8.25 -14.32 -18.69
CA PHE A 163 -9.15 -13.48 -17.87
C PHE A 163 -10.41 -14.24 -17.42
N PHE A 164 -10.71 -15.41 -18.02
CA PHE A 164 -11.95 -16.17 -17.84
C PHE A 164 -11.81 -17.53 -17.14
N ASP A 165 -10.59 -18.04 -16.91
CA ASP A 165 -10.38 -19.34 -16.25
C ASP A 165 -10.31 -19.16 -14.72
N LEU A 166 -11.42 -18.69 -14.16
CA LEU A 166 -11.61 -18.50 -12.73
C LEU A 166 -12.69 -19.45 -12.20
N TYR A 167 -12.62 -20.73 -12.58
CA TYR A 167 -13.23 -21.89 -11.92
C TYR A 167 -12.38 -23.14 -12.16
#